data_AF-A0A1J7C8W2-F1
#
_entry.id   AF-A0A1J7C8W2-F1
#
_cell.length_a   1.000
_cell.length_b   1.000
_cell.length_c   1.000
_cell.angle_alpha   90.00
_cell.angle_beta   90.00
_cell.angle_gamma   90.00
#
_symmetry.space_group_name_H-M   'P 1'
#
loop_
_entity.id
_entity.type
_entity.pdbx_description
1 polymer ?
#
loop_
_entity_poly.entity_id
_entity_poly.type
_entity_poly.pdbx_seq_one_letter_code
_entity_poly.pdbx_strand_id
1 'polypeptide(L)' 'MSILLQRVECMKEYSRLVGLAEEREARGEWRQAAALWERAAEAGRQVNHGDKAIARLAVCRRIIDNQENDD' A
#
# COMPACT_ATOMS: atom_id res chain seq x y z
N MET A 1 6.77 26.00 3.14
CA MET A 1 5.58 25.14 3.22
C MET A 1 5.31 24.83 4.69
N SER A 2 4.08 24.89 5.18
CA SER A 2 3.82 24.63 6.60
C SER A 2 3.80 23.12 6.89
N ILE A 3 4.21 22.71 8.10
CA ILE A 3 4.21 21.30 8.55
C ILE A 3 2.80 20.70 8.44
N LEU A 4 1.77 21.52 8.68
CA LEU A 4 0.38 21.09 8.57
C LEU A 4 0.01 20.73 7.11
N LEU A 5 0.45 21.54 6.14
CA LEU A 5 0.21 21.29 4.73
C LEU A 5 0.90 20.00 4.27
N GLN A 6 2.15 19.79 4.67
CA GLN A 6 2.90 18.57 4.35
C GLN A 6 2.19 17.32 4.89
N ARG A 7 1.68 17.36 6.13
CA ARG A 7 0.91 16.22 6.70
C ARG A 7 -0.38 15.94 5.93
N VAL A 8 -1.09 16.99 5.50
CA VAL A 8 -2.30 16.84 4.68
C VAL A 8 -1.97 16.22 3.32
N GLU A 9 -0.87 16.64 2.69
CA GLU A 9 -0.40 16.05 1.43
C GLU A 9 -0.03 14.57 1.59
N CYS A 10 0.69 14.20 2.66
CA CYS A 10 0.99 12.81 2.97
C CYS A 10 -0.27 11.96 3.16
N MET A 11 -1.29 12.48 3.86
CA MET A 11 -2.57 11.78 4.04
C MET A 11 -3.34 11.61 2.73
N LYS A 12 -3.32 12.60 1.85
CA LYS A 12 -3.95 12.50 0.52
C LYS A 12 -3.28 11.44 -0.34
N GLU A 13 -1.95 11.45 -0.38
CA GLU A 13 -1.20 10.46 -1.14
C GLU A 13 -1.38 9.05 -0.57
N TYR A 14 -1.37 8.90 0.76
CA TYR A 14 -1.70 7.63 1.41
C TYR A 14 -3.07 7.11 0.96
N SER A 15 -4.14 7.90 1.11
CA SER A 15 -5.49 7.48 0.74
C SER A 15 -5.62 7.12 -0.74
N ARG A 16 -4.94 7.86 -1.63
CA ARG A 16 -4.90 7.57 -3.07
C ARG A 16 -4.24 6.22 -3.36
N LEU A 17 -3.09 5.95 -2.75
CA LEU A 17 -2.35 4.70 -2.93
C LEU A 17 -3.13 3.50 -2.38
N VAL A 18 -3.79 3.65 -1.23
CA VAL A 18 -4.65 2.61 -0.65
C VAL A 18 -5.79 2.25 -1.59
N GLY A 19 -6.51 3.25 -2.13
CA GLY A 19 -7.63 2.98 -3.04
C GLY A 19 -7.19 2.25 -4.31
N LEU A 20 -6.04 2.66 -4.90
CA LEU A 20 -5.48 1.96 -6.04
C LEU A 20 -5.04 0.54 -5.68
N ALA A 21 -4.42 0.33 -4.51
CA ALA A 21 -3.98 -1.00 -4.09
C ALA A 21 -5.16 -1.95 -3.93
N GLU A 22 -6.24 -1.51 -3.28
CA GLU A 22 -7.48 -2.28 -3.11
C GLU A 22 -8.12 -2.64 -4.46
N GLU A 23 -8.11 -1.72 -5.43
CA GLU A 23 -8.58 -2.00 -6.80
C GLU A 23 -7.75 -3.11 -7.48
N ARG A 24 -6.42 -3.07 -7.33
CA ARG A 24 -5.53 -4.10 -7.89
C ARG A 24 -5.73 -5.46 -7.23
N GLU A 25 -5.93 -5.49 -5.91
CA GLU A 25 -6.27 -6.72 -5.18
C GLU A 25 -7.60 -7.31 -5.66
N ALA A 26 -8.63 -6.48 -5.87
CA ALA A 26 -9.92 -6.93 -6.38
C ALA A 26 -9.83 -7.56 -7.78
N ARG A 27 -8.81 -7.18 -8.57
CA ARG A 27 -8.51 -7.75 -9.89
C ARG A 27 -7.55 -8.94 -9.83
N GLY A 28 -7.06 -9.33 -8.64
CA GLY A 28 -6.05 -10.37 -8.47
C GLY A 28 -4.65 -9.98 -8.97
N GLU A 29 -4.40 -8.69 -9.18
CA GLU A 29 -3.12 -8.17 -9.68
C GLU A 29 -2.11 -8.02 -8.52
N TRP A 30 -1.77 -9.13 -7.86
CA TRP A 30 -1.08 -9.14 -6.55
C TRP A 30 0.28 -8.45 -6.54
N ARG A 31 1.07 -8.58 -7.60
CA ARG A 31 2.38 -7.88 -7.72
C ARG A 31 2.22 -6.36 -7.78
N GLN A 32 1.22 -5.87 -8.51
CA GLN A 32 0.93 -4.43 -8.61
C GLN A 32 0.34 -3.90 -7.30
N ALA A 33 -0.56 -4.66 -6.67
CA ALA A 33 -1.10 -4.36 -5.35
C ALA A 33 0.02 -4.24 -4.30
N ALA A 34 0.97 -5.19 -4.26
CA ALA A 34 2.11 -5.15 -3.35
C ALA A 34 2.93 -3.87 -3.51
N ALA A 35 3.26 -3.48 -4.75
CA ALA A 35 4.01 -2.25 -5.01
C ALA A 35 3.26 -0.98 -4.53
N LEU A 36 1.93 -0.95 -4.66
CA LEU A 36 1.11 0.15 -4.17
C LEU A 36 1.03 0.19 -2.64
N TRP A 37 0.88 -0.97 -1.99
CA TRP A 37 0.88 -1.06 -0.53
C TRP A 37 2.21 -0.66 0.10
N GLU A 38 3.33 -1.01 -0.53
CA GLU A 38 4.67 -0.58 -0.08
C GLU A 38 4.78 0.95 -0.08
N ARG A 39 4.39 1.59 -1.19
CA ARG A 39 4.35 3.05 -1.29
C ARG A 39 3.37 3.69 -0.29
N ALA A 40 2.21 3.06 -0.07
CA ALA A 40 1.25 3.53 0.92
C ALA A 40 1.84 3.45 2.33
N ALA A 41 2.55 2.39 2.67
CA ALA A 41 3.21 2.25 3.97
C ALA A 41 4.26 3.35 4.19
N GLU A 42 5.04 3.69 3.16
CA GLU A 42 6.02 4.78 3.21
C GLU A 42 5.36 6.15 3.43
N ALA A 43 4.31 6.47 2.68
CA ALA A 43 3.55 7.71 2.84
C ALA A 43 2.87 7.79 4.23
N GLY A 44 2.27 6.68 4.66
CA GLY A 44 1.58 6.56 5.95
C GLY A 44 2.53 6.67 7.15
N ARG A 45 3.79 6.20 7.03
CA ARG A 45 4.79 6.30 8.10
C ARG A 45 5.06 7.75 8.52
N GLN A 46 5.02 8.69 7.56
CA GLN A 46 5.23 10.11 7.83
C GLN A 46 4.11 10.74 8.67
N VAL A 47 2.96 10.07 8.77
CA VAL A 47 1.75 10.53 9.48
C VAL A 47 1.22 9.50 10.49
N ASN A 48 2.02 8.50 10.88
CA ASN A 48 1.64 7.41 11.79
C ASN A 48 0.37 6.63 11.36
N HIS A 49 0.26 6.35 10.05
CA HIS A 49 -0.92 5.71 9.45
C HIS A 49 -0.58 4.56 8.48
N GLY A 50 0.59 3.93 8.62
CA GLY A 50 1.11 2.92 7.68
C GLY A 50 0.74 1.45 7.98
N ASP A 51 0.22 1.14 9.17
CA ASP A 51 0.12 -0.25 9.65
C ASP A 51 -0.81 -1.12 8.79
N LYS A 52 -1.94 -0.57 8.33
CA LYS A 52 -2.85 -1.25 7.40
C LYS A 52 -2.12 -1.65 6.12
N ALA A 53 -1.35 -0.72 5.56
CA ALA A 53 -0.62 -0.95 4.30
C ALA A 53 0.47 -2.02 4.47
N ILE A 54 1.19 -2.03 5.59
CA ILE A 54 2.18 -3.07 5.91
C ILE A 54 1.52 -4.44 6.01
N ALA A 55 0.39 -4.53 6.72
CA ALA A 55 -0.35 -5.79 6.87
C ALA A 55 -0.83 -6.33 5.52
N ARG A 56 -1.37 -5.46 4.64
CA ARG A 56 -1.80 -5.86 3.29
C ARG A 56 -0.64 -6.24 2.39
N LEU A 57 0.48 -5.51 2.43
CA LEU A 57 1.71 -5.88 1.71
C LEU A 57 2.18 -7.30 2.05
N ALA A 58 2.16 -7.66 3.33
CA ALA A 58 2.53 -9.00 3.78
C ALA A 58 1.59 -10.08 3.20
N VAL A 59 0.29 -9.80 3.10
CA VAL A 59 -0.68 -10.70 2.45
C VAL A 59 -0.38 -10.84 0.97
N CYS A 60 -0.17 -9.74 0.24
CA CYS A 60 0.16 -9.80 -1.19
C CYS A 60 1.43 -10.62 -1.44
N ARG A 61 2.49 -10.41 -0.65
CA ARG A 61 3.76 -11.16 -0.77
C ARG A 61 3.54 -12.66 -0.56
N ARG A 62 2.74 -13.04 0.42
CA ARG A 62 2.41 -14.45 0.66
C ARG A 62 1.64 -15.09 -0.49
N ILE A 63 0.71 -14.35 -1.11
CA ILE A 63 -0.03 -14.86 -2.27
C ILE A 63 0.91 -15.04 -3.47
N ILE A 64 1.79 -14.06 -3.74
CA ILE A 64 2.75 -14.15 -4.83
C ILE A 64 3.68 -15.36 -4.65
N ASP A 65 4.22 -15.55 -3.44
CA ASP A 65 5.08 -16.69 -3.13
C ASP A 65 4.36 -18.03 -3.34
N ASN A 66 3.10 -18.14 -2.93
CA ASN A 66 2.31 -19.34 -3.21
C ASN A 66 2.09 -19.56 -4.72
N GLN A 67 1.81 -18.50 -5.49
CA GLN A 67 1.64 -18.60 -6.95
C GLN A 67 2.92 -19.05 -7.65
N GLU A 68 4.10 -18.67 -7.16
CA GLU A 68 5.39 -19.05 -7.73
C GLU A 68 5.81 -20.49 -7.36
N ASN A 69 5.27 -21.03 -6.27
CA ASN A 69 5.53 -22.41 -5.84
C ASN A 69 4.54 -23.45 -6.43
N ASP A 70 3.43 -22.98 -7.00
CA ASP A 70 2.40 -23.82 -7.65
C ASP A 70 2.61 -24.00 -9.17
N ASP A 71 3.57 -23.28 -9.78
CA ASP A 71 4.01 -23.38 -11.18
C ASP A 71 5.17 -24.37 -11.38
#